data_AF-A0A0S7Y8X5-F1
#
_entry.id   AF-A0A0S7Y8X5-F1
#
_cell.length_a   1.000
_cell.length_b   1.000
_cell.length_c   1.000
_cell.angle_alpha   90.00
_cell.angle_beta   90.00
_cell.angle_gamma   90.00
#
_symmetry.space_group_name_H-M   'P 1'
#
loop_
_entity.id
_entity.type
_entity.pdbx_description
1 polymer ?
#
loop_
_entity_poly.entity_id
_entity_poly.type
_entity_poly.pdbx_seq_one_letter_code
_entity_poly.pdbx_strand_id
1 'polypeptide(L)'
;LNMLSRKRLKSKKISKTESVESQLSKRLSYDNLHIGPSDYVPWLKDRKIAFIRIEGKQFGDIPMDIELRLNVEDSPNSAGCVIDAIRLAKIALDRKIGGPLISTSAYFMKHPPQQFTDEKAREMVEEFILGKRER
;
A
#
# COMPACT_ATOMS: atom_id res chain seq x y z
N LEU A 1 18.16 12.43 7.98
CA LEU A 1 17.42 12.49 6.70
C LEU A 1 17.71 11.26 5.87
N ASN A 2 16.73 10.37 5.71
CA ASN A 2 16.97 8.98 5.29
C ASN A 2 16.60 8.72 3.80
N MET A 3 15.99 9.70 3.10
CA MET A 3 15.52 9.55 1.70
C MET A 3 16.61 9.74 0.64
N LEU A 4 17.81 10.21 1.01
CA LEU A 4 18.95 10.42 0.10
C LEU A 4 19.76 9.14 -0.19
N SER A 5 19.44 8.03 0.49
CA SER A 5 20.14 6.75 0.30
C SER A 5 19.64 6.01 -0.95
N ARG A 6 20.49 5.98 -1.99
CA ARG A 6 20.23 5.31 -3.28
C ARG A 6 19.78 3.84 -3.12
N LYS A 7 20.31 3.11 -2.14
CA LYS A 7 19.92 1.71 -1.87
C LYS A 7 18.46 1.59 -1.42
N ARG A 8 17.96 2.50 -0.57
CA ARG A 8 16.55 2.49 -0.10
C ARG A 8 15.57 2.96 -1.16
N LEU A 9 15.99 3.80 -2.09
CA LEU A 9 15.15 4.23 -3.22
C LEU A 9 14.78 3.03 -4.12
N LYS A 10 15.71 2.09 -4.32
CA LYS A 10 15.45 0.87 -5.12
C LYS A 10 14.39 -0.02 -4.46
N SER A 11 14.54 -0.32 -3.16
CA SER A 11 13.55 -1.14 -2.43
C SER A 11 12.17 -0.47 -2.34
N LYS A 12 12.13 0.85 -2.14
CA LYS A 12 10.87 1.60 -2.14
C LYS A 12 10.19 1.61 -3.51
N LYS A 13 10.95 1.59 -4.60
CA LYS A 13 10.38 1.48 -5.94
C LYS A 13 9.65 0.15 -6.10
N ILE A 14 10.32 -0.95 -5.76
CA ILE A 14 9.76 -2.32 -5.85
C ILE A 14 8.46 -2.42 -5.03
N SER A 15 8.50 -2.07 -3.74
CA SER A 15 7.33 -2.24 -2.88
C SER A 15 6.14 -1.36 -3.26
N LYS A 16 6.37 -0.17 -3.83
CA LYS A 16 5.28 0.67 -4.36
C LYS A 16 4.74 0.11 -5.67
N THR A 17 5.61 -0.36 -6.55
CA THR A 17 5.20 -0.97 -7.83
C THR A 17 4.33 -2.19 -7.59
N GLU A 18 4.79 -3.12 -6.75
CA GLU A 18 4.02 -4.32 -6.44
C GLU A 18 2.68 -4.03 -5.75
N SER A 19 2.65 -3.02 -4.88
CA SER A 19 1.41 -2.57 -4.22
C SER A 19 0.39 -1.97 -5.18
N VAL A 20 0.80 -1.35 -6.30
CA VAL A 20 -0.12 -0.90 -7.34
C VAL A 20 -0.52 -2.08 -8.24
N GLU A 21 0.44 -2.90 -8.63
CA GLU A 21 0.19 -4.08 -9.46
C GLU A 21 -0.78 -5.08 -8.81
N SER A 22 -0.75 -5.23 -7.48
CA SER A 22 -1.65 -6.13 -6.75
C SER A 22 -3.12 -5.71 -6.84
N GLN A 23 -3.39 -4.43 -7.11
CA GLN A 23 -4.75 -3.89 -7.25
C GLN A 23 -5.26 -3.93 -8.70
N LEU A 24 -4.39 -4.19 -9.67
CA LEU A 24 -4.77 -4.26 -11.08
C LEU A 24 -5.25 -5.66 -11.44
N SER A 25 -6.33 -5.74 -12.21
CA SER A 25 -6.85 -7.01 -12.74
C SER A 25 -5.85 -7.72 -13.66
N LYS A 26 -4.95 -6.96 -14.30
CA LYS A 26 -3.87 -7.45 -15.14
C LYS A 26 -2.61 -6.67 -14.85
N ARG A 27 -1.47 -7.38 -14.73
CA ARG A 27 -0.16 -6.73 -14.63
C ARG A 27 0.12 -5.92 -15.89
N LEU A 28 0.55 -4.68 -15.69
CA LEU A 28 1.02 -3.81 -16.75
C LEU A 28 2.47 -4.12 -17.09
N SER A 29 2.86 -3.92 -18.35
CA SER A 29 4.27 -3.97 -18.71
C SER A 29 5.02 -2.79 -18.09
N TYR A 30 6.34 -2.92 -17.97
CA TYR A 30 7.19 -1.85 -17.44
C TYR A 30 7.10 -0.55 -18.26
N ASP A 31 6.77 -0.65 -19.55
CA ASP A 31 6.55 0.51 -20.43
C ASP A 31 5.24 1.25 -20.13
N ASN A 32 4.28 0.58 -19.48
CA ASN A 32 2.97 1.12 -19.12
C ASN A 32 2.82 1.41 -17.62
N LEU A 33 3.87 1.22 -16.82
CA LEU A 33 3.85 1.47 -15.38
C LEU A 33 5.15 2.13 -14.91
N HIS A 34 5.04 3.38 -14.47
CA HIS A 34 6.14 4.10 -13.87
C HIS A 34 5.79 4.61 -12.48
N ILE A 35 6.55 4.17 -11.47
CA ILE A 35 6.47 4.72 -10.12
C ILE A 35 7.83 5.33 -9.75
N GLY A 36 7.83 6.65 -9.61
CA GLY A 36 9.00 7.42 -9.28
C GLY A 36 9.48 7.25 -7.83
N PRO A 37 10.78 7.46 -7.56
CA PRO A 37 11.28 7.60 -6.20
C PRO A 37 10.63 8.81 -5.53
N SER A 38 10.50 8.77 -4.20
CA SER A 38 10.11 9.97 -3.44
C SER A 38 11.34 10.82 -3.17
N ASP A 39 11.30 12.08 -3.58
CA ASP A 39 12.34 13.06 -3.23
C ASP A 39 12.02 13.72 -1.87
N TYR A 40 13.02 14.38 -1.29
CA TYR A 40 12.88 15.15 -0.07
C TYR A 40 13.00 16.64 -0.34
N VAL A 41 11.88 17.35 -0.14
CA VAL A 41 11.81 18.81 -0.25
C VAL A 41 11.71 19.41 1.15
N PRO A 42 12.74 20.11 1.65
CA PRO A 42 12.84 20.49 3.07
C PRO A 42 11.65 21.29 3.62
N TRP A 43 11.11 22.20 2.82
CA TRP A 43 10.01 23.08 3.26
C TRP A 43 8.64 22.38 3.28
N LEU A 44 8.50 21.18 2.68
CA LEU A 44 7.27 20.40 2.79
C LEU A 44 7.11 19.74 4.17
N LYS A 45 8.20 19.57 4.93
CA LYS A 45 8.19 18.91 6.25
C LYS A 45 7.55 17.51 6.17
N ASP A 46 6.39 17.30 6.82
CA ASP A 46 5.63 16.04 6.80
C ASP A 46 4.61 15.96 5.64
N ARG A 47 4.43 17.06 4.90
CA ARG A 47 3.53 17.05 3.75
C ARG A 47 4.12 16.25 2.62
N LYS A 48 3.33 15.31 2.14
CA LYS A 48 3.61 14.48 0.99
C LYS A 48 2.73 14.92 -0.17
N ILE A 49 3.40 15.23 -1.27
CA ILE A 49 2.75 15.53 -2.54
C ILE A 49 2.98 14.35 -3.47
N ALA A 50 1.91 13.85 -4.08
CA ALA A 50 1.98 12.82 -5.12
C ALA A 50 1.19 13.27 -6.34
N PHE A 51 1.78 13.09 -7.52
CA PHE A 51 1.11 13.25 -8.80
C PHE A 51 0.86 11.86 -9.38
N ILE A 52 -0.37 11.62 -9.81
CA ILE A 52 -0.82 10.34 -10.34
C ILE A 52 -1.50 10.64 -11.66
N ARG A 53 -1.04 9.98 -12.74
CA ARG A 53 -1.64 10.02 -14.07
C ARG A 53 -2.03 8.61 -14.46
N ILE A 54 -3.25 8.43 -14.94
CA ILE A 54 -3.79 7.15 -15.40
C ILE A 54 -4.36 7.37 -16.78
N GLU A 55 -3.97 6.55 -17.73
CA GLU A 55 -4.50 6.57 -19.09
C GLU A 55 -5.30 5.29 -19.35
N GLY A 56 -6.39 5.43 -20.10
CA GLY A 56 -7.29 4.32 -20.37
C GLY A 56 -8.15 4.58 -21.60
N LYS A 57 -9.13 3.70 -21.78
CA LYS A 57 -10.10 3.79 -22.88
C LYS A 57 -11.51 3.64 -22.34
N GLN A 58 -12.42 4.39 -22.94
CA GLN A 58 -13.85 4.33 -22.70
C GLN A 58 -14.54 3.39 -23.70
N PHE A 59 -15.87 3.37 -23.65
CA PHE A 59 -16.67 2.68 -24.66
C PHE A 59 -16.33 3.17 -26.07
N GLY A 60 -16.22 2.23 -27.02
CA GLY A 60 -15.83 2.54 -28.40
C GLY A 60 -14.34 2.86 -28.57
N ASP A 61 -13.47 2.37 -27.69
CA ASP A 61 -12.00 2.57 -27.74
C ASP A 61 -11.56 4.05 -27.65
N ILE A 62 -12.45 4.93 -27.21
CA ILE A 62 -12.14 6.36 -27.08
C ILE A 62 -11.11 6.57 -25.97
N PRO A 63 -9.95 7.21 -26.24
CA PRO A 63 -8.93 7.41 -25.23
C PRO A 63 -9.40 8.40 -24.15
N MET A 64 -8.94 8.17 -22.92
CA MET A 64 -9.13 9.09 -21.80
C MET A 64 -7.91 9.08 -20.88
N ASP A 65 -7.71 10.18 -20.15
CA ASP A 65 -6.73 10.28 -19.08
C ASP A 65 -7.31 10.93 -17.83
N ILE A 66 -6.72 10.59 -16.68
CA ILE A 66 -7.04 11.15 -15.37
C ILE A 66 -5.74 11.61 -14.74
N GLU A 67 -5.70 12.86 -14.30
CA GLU A 67 -4.62 13.41 -13.50
C GLU A 67 -5.11 13.79 -12.10
N LEU A 68 -4.36 13.38 -11.09
CA LEU A 68 -4.65 13.64 -9.69
C LEU A 68 -3.40 14.16 -8.98
N ARG A 69 -3.59 15.18 -8.14
CA ARG A 69 -2.60 15.65 -7.18
C ARG A 69 -3.08 15.39 -5.76
N LEU A 70 -2.34 14.57 -5.02
CA LEU A 70 -2.55 14.34 -3.60
C LEU A 70 -1.64 15.25 -2.79
N ASN A 71 -2.18 15.89 -1.74
CA ASN A 71 -1.43 16.68 -0.76
C ASN A 71 -1.93 16.32 0.64
N VAL A 72 -1.13 15.58 1.40
CA VAL A 72 -1.51 15.00 2.69
C VAL A 72 -0.36 15.06 3.68
N GLU A 73 -0.64 15.00 4.98
CA GLU A 73 0.38 14.69 6.00
C GLU A 73 0.62 13.17 6.03
N ASP A 74 1.88 12.74 5.91
CA ASP A 74 2.22 11.31 5.79
C ASP A 74 2.21 10.62 7.17
N SER A 75 2.58 11.34 8.24
CA SER A 75 2.72 10.76 9.58
C SER A 75 1.37 10.35 10.21
N PRO A 76 0.32 11.19 10.22
CA PRO A 76 -0.99 10.80 10.79
C PRO A 76 -1.64 9.66 10.01
N ASN A 77 -1.50 9.65 8.68
CA ASN A 77 -2.00 8.57 7.83
C ASN A 77 -1.37 7.22 8.20
N SER A 78 -0.06 7.20 8.46
CA SER A 78 0.64 5.98 8.86
C SER A 78 0.34 5.60 10.32
N ALA A 79 0.12 6.58 11.20
CA ALA A 79 -0.17 6.34 12.61
C ALA A 79 -1.46 5.52 12.81
N GLY A 80 -2.52 5.81 12.05
CA GLY A 80 -3.77 5.05 12.09
C GLY A 80 -3.56 3.56 11.78
N CYS A 81 -2.86 3.26 10.68
CA CYS A 81 -2.50 1.88 10.31
C CYS A 81 -1.72 1.16 11.42
N VAL A 82 -0.80 1.85 12.09
CA VAL A 82 0.04 1.26 13.14
C VAL A 82 -0.78 0.95 14.40
N ILE A 83 -1.72 1.83 14.79
CA ILE A 83 -2.60 1.61 15.94
C ILE A 83 -3.41 0.33 15.73
N ASP A 84 -4.03 0.16 14.57
CA ASP A 84 -4.83 -1.03 14.28
C ASP A 84 -3.98 -2.30 14.17
N ALA A 85 -2.80 -2.21 13.58
CA ALA A 85 -1.86 -3.34 13.54
C ALA A 85 -1.47 -3.82 14.96
N ILE A 86 -1.24 -2.90 15.90
CA ILE A 86 -0.96 -3.23 17.31
C ILE A 86 -2.16 -3.92 17.97
N ARG A 87 -3.37 -3.42 17.73
CA ARG A 87 -4.60 -4.01 18.27
C ARG A 87 -4.81 -5.43 17.76
N LEU A 88 -4.54 -5.68 16.47
CA LEU A 88 -4.62 -7.01 15.88
C LEU A 88 -3.55 -7.96 16.42
N ALA A 89 -2.33 -7.45 16.63
CA ALA A 89 -1.28 -8.22 17.29
C ALA A 89 -1.68 -8.61 18.72
N LYS A 90 -2.38 -7.73 19.45
CA LYS A 90 -2.92 -8.06 20.79
C LYS A 90 -3.97 -9.17 20.72
N ILE A 91 -4.89 -9.12 19.75
CA ILE A 91 -5.88 -10.19 19.53
C ILE A 91 -5.18 -11.53 19.23
N ALA A 92 -4.15 -11.52 18.37
CA ALA A 92 -3.37 -12.72 18.07
C ALA A 92 -2.69 -13.29 19.31
N LEU A 93 -2.09 -12.41 20.13
CA LEU A 93 -1.45 -12.79 21.39
C LEU A 93 -2.44 -13.45 22.36
N ASP A 94 -3.64 -12.87 22.50
CA ASP A 94 -4.69 -13.41 23.37
C ASP A 94 -5.19 -14.77 22.91
N ARG A 95 -5.15 -15.02 21.60
CA ARG A 95 -5.48 -16.31 20.98
C ARG A 95 -4.29 -17.27 20.90
N LYS A 96 -3.12 -16.89 21.43
CA LYS A 96 -1.86 -17.66 21.37
C LYS A 96 -1.42 -18.01 19.93
N ILE A 97 -1.71 -17.12 18.98
CA ILE A 97 -1.35 -17.29 17.57
C ILE A 97 0.06 -16.73 17.35
N GLY A 98 0.96 -17.59 16.87
CA GLY A 98 2.33 -17.23 16.52
C GLY A 98 2.57 -17.18 15.00
N GLY A 99 3.66 -16.51 14.61
CA GLY A 99 4.06 -16.38 13.20
C GLY A 99 3.37 -15.21 12.48
N PRO A 100 3.55 -15.11 11.15
CA PRO A 100 3.00 -14.00 10.37
C PRO A 100 1.46 -14.05 10.31
N LEU A 101 0.81 -12.94 10.66
CA LEU A 101 -0.62 -12.73 10.44
C LEU A 101 -0.83 -12.28 8.99
N ILE A 102 -1.25 -13.20 8.13
CA ILE A 102 -1.34 -12.96 6.68
C ILE A 102 -2.41 -11.91 6.38
N SER A 103 -3.59 -12.03 6.99
CA SER A 103 -4.70 -11.06 6.86
C SER A 103 -4.27 -9.63 7.21
N THR A 104 -3.67 -9.47 8.39
CA THR A 104 -3.19 -8.16 8.88
C THR A 104 -2.05 -7.62 8.02
N SER A 105 -1.09 -8.48 7.66
CA SER A 105 0.04 -8.06 6.83
C SER A 105 -0.43 -7.59 5.46
N ALA A 106 -1.35 -8.33 4.83
CA ALA A 106 -1.89 -8.00 3.52
C ALA A 106 -2.62 -6.65 3.51
N TYR A 107 -3.28 -6.28 4.61
CA TYR A 107 -4.04 -5.03 4.66
C TYR A 107 -3.20 -3.80 5.01
N PHE A 108 -2.22 -3.93 5.91
CA PHE A 108 -1.46 -2.77 6.41
C PHE A 108 -0.06 -2.60 5.79
N MET A 109 0.47 -3.62 5.11
CA MET A 109 1.84 -3.61 4.58
C MET A 109 1.86 -3.57 3.06
N LYS A 110 2.80 -2.79 2.49
CA LYS A 110 2.96 -2.67 1.02
C LYS A 110 3.58 -3.89 0.35
N HIS A 111 4.29 -4.70 1.14
CA HIS A 111 4.95 -5.92 0.69
C HIS A 111 4.69 -7.03 1.72
N PRO A 112 3.45 -7.53 1.79
CA PRO A 112 3.09 -8.64 2.65
C PRO A 112 3.70 -9.96 2.16
N PRO A 113 3.77 -11.01 3.01
CA PRO A 113 4.20 -12.34 2.60
C PRO A 113 3.35 -12.92 1.44
N GLN A 114 2.07 -12.53 1.39
CA GLN A 114 1.15 -12.86 0.31
C GLN A 114 0.34 -11.62 -0.05
N GLN A 115 0.37 -11.25 -1.33
CA GLN A 115 -0.39 -10.10 -1.86
C GLN A 115 -1.86 -10.48 -2.07
N PHE A 116 -2.76 -9.58 -1.68
CA PHE A 116 -4.20 -9.63 -1.93
C PHE A 116 -4.66 -8.25 -2.40
N THR A 117 -5.84 -8.17 -3.02
CA THR A 117 -6.47 -6.86 -3.25
C THR A 117 -6.87 -6.24 -1.91
N ASP A 118 -6.96 -4.92 -1.85
CA ASP A 118 -7.25 -4.20 -0.61
C ASP A 118 -8.63 -4.58 -0.07
N GLU A 119 -9.62 -4.80 -0.93
CA GLU A 119 -10.96 -5.27 -0.54
C GLU A 119 -10.88 -6.65 0.11
N LYS A 120 -10.10 -7.57 -0.49
CA LYS A 120 -9.99 -8.92 0.04
C LYS A 120 -9.23 -8.95 1.35
N ALA A 121 -8.15 -8.18 1.45
CA ALA A 121 -7.37 -8.03 2.67
C ALA A 121 -8.23 -7.46 3.81
N ARG A 122 -9.12 -6.50 3.52
CA ARG A 122 -10.09 -5.97 4.50
C ARG A 122 -11.02 -7.06 5.02
N GLU A 123 -11.63 -7.84 4.13
CA GLU A 123 -12.50 -8.96 4.53
C GLU A 123 -11.77 -9.96 5.43
N MET A 124 -10.52 -10.30 5.08
CA MET A 124 -9.70 -11.23 5.86
C MET A 124 -9.42 -10.68 7.27
N VAL A 125 -9.16 -9.37 7.40
CA VAL A 125 -8.97 -8.74 8.71
C VAL A 125 -10.25 -8.79 9.54
N GLU A 126 -11.42 -8.52 8.94
CA GLU A 126 -12.72 -8.63 9.63
C GLU A 126 -13.01 -10.07 10.06
N GLU A 127 -12.76 -11.06 9.20
CA GLU A 127 -12.85 -12.48 9.55
C GLU A 127 -11.93 -12.84 10.72
N PHE A 128 -10.70 -12.31 10.72
CA PHE A 128 -9.74 -12.51 11.80
C PHE A 128 -10.26 -11.87 13.09
N ILE A 129 -10.74 -10.62 13.08
CA ILE A 129 -11.31 -9.96 14.26
C ILE A 129 -12.46 -10.79 14.84
N LEU A 130 -13.37 -11.27 13.98
CA LEU A 130 -14.52 -12.11 14.37
C LEU A 130 -14.17 -13.55 14.77
N GLY A 131 -12.90 -13.96 14.65
CA GLY A 131 -12.47 -15.33 14.99
C GLY A 131 -12.89 -16.40 13.98
N LYS A 132 -13.33 -16.00 12.78
CA LYS A 132 -13.67 -16.90 11.66
C LYS A 132 -12.44 -17.35 10.87
N ARG A 133 -11.31 -16.68 11.09
CA ARG A 133 -10.01 -16.93 10.45
C ARG A 133 -8.91 -16.98 11.50
N GLU A 134 -7.97 -17.91 11.30
CA GLU A 134 -6.82 -18.09 12.19
C GLU A 134 -5.70 -17.07 11.92
N ARG A 135 -5.37 -16.77 10.65
CA ARG A 135 -4.26 -15.86 10.26
C ARG A 135 -4.57 -15.01 9.04
#